data_AF-A0A947GVM5-F1
#
_entry.id   AF-A0A947GVM5-F1
#
_cell.length_a   1.000
_cell.length_b   1.000
_cell.length_c   1.000
_cell.angle_alpha   90.00
_cell.angle_beta   90.00
_cell.angle_gamma   90.00
#
_symmetry.space_group_name_H-M   'P 1'
#
loop_
_entity.id
_entity.type
_entity.pdbx_description
1 polymer ?
#
loop_
_entity_poly.entity_id
_entity_poly.type
_entity_poly.pdbx_seq_one_letter_code
_entity_poly.pdbx_strand_id
1 'polypeptide(L)'
;MRDLMLAAALSAGTGLALAADAPTDPPTRALRAITIEPRAFGYHVGDVLEREVIVHAPEGFVLDEASLPRPGARGKAIELRSVARRSSPEAGGTRHELRLSYQVFVSPPEVRTLEIAPFSLGFKGEGRDQGLRVDAWPVTVSPLVPTEVSPREGLGELRPDVVPPLLDLRPAQRRLLAYGGVMLLCLAYLAQVYLAMPWWARRKRPFANAWRQLGHLPTDSLATDRRAAWQRVHEALNQTAGEVLFEHGVDRFVAAQPRYAGLRADLLAFFQRSRREFFAAGEPVADDGRWLVEFCRKCRDAERGAA
;
A
#
# COMPACT_ATOMS: atom_id res chain seq x y z
N MET A 1 20.31 16.47 102.03
CA MET A 1 20.29 15.18 101.34
C MET A 1 20.18 15.47 99.85
N ARG A 2 21.17 15.90 99.05
CA ARG A 2 22.65 15.78 99.00
C ARG A 2 23.19 14.35 98.96
N ASP A 3 24.09 14.17 97.97
CA ASP A 3 24.96 13.02 97.64
C ASP A 3 24.33 12.02 96.66
N LEU A 4 24.95 11.48 95.59
CA LEU A 4 26.34 11.39 95.10
C LEU A 4 26.28 11.40 93.54
N MET A 5 27.13 12.14 92.81
CA MET A 5 28.50 11.77 92.38
C MET A 5 28.59 10.44 91.60
N LEU A 6 28.86 10.53 90.29
CA LEU A 6 29.96 9.76 89.68
C LEU A 6 30.50 10.49 88.45
N ALA A 7 31.78 10.85 88.54
CA ALA A 7 32.60 11.45 87.51
C ALA A 7 33.19 10.37 86.59
N ALA A 8 33.24 10.63 85.28
CA ALA A 8 34.10 9.90 84.36
C ALA A 8 35.00 10.91 83.66
N ALA A 9 36.27 10.89 84.06
CA ALA A 9 37.31 11.79 83.60
C ALA A 9 37.74 11.47 82.16
N LEU A 10 37.69 12.49 81.30
CA LEU A 10 38.43 12.53 80.04
C LEU A 10 39.94 12.48 80.33
N SER A 11 40.61 11.45 79.82
CA SER A 11 42.06 11.40 79.76
C SER A 11 42.47 11.43 78.30
N ALA A 12 42.97 12.58 77.84
CA ALA A 12 43.59 12.75 76.54
C ALA A 12 44.95 12.04 76.51
N GLY A 13 45.04 10.95 75.76
CA GLY A 13 46.28 10.25 75.46
C GLY A 13 46.71 10.54 74.02
N THR A 14 47.52 11.58 73.83
CA THR A 14 48.22 11.90 72.59
C THR A 14 49.30 10.84 72.35
N GLY A 15 48.94 9.78 71.63
CA GLY A 15 49.87 8.78 71.10
C GLY A 15 50.46 9.27 69.78
N LEU A 16 51.70 9.75 69.83
CA LEU A 16 52.53 10.05 68.67
C LEU A 16 52.94 8.73 68.00
N ALA A 17 52.14 8.23 67.07
CA ALA A 17 52.48 7.06 66.27
C ALA A 17 53.33 7.51 65.08
N LEU A 18 54.61 7.11 65.10
CA LEU A 18 55.54 7.24 63.98
C LEU A 18 54.90 6.70 62.71
N ALA A 19 54.81 7.54 61.69
CA ALA A 19 54.57 7.12 60.33
C ALA A 19 55.72 6.19 59.92
N ALA A 20 55.43 4.89 59.85
CA ALA A 20 56.29 3.96 59.14
C ALA A 20 56.20 4.35 57.66
N ASP A 21 57.30 4.91 57.17
CA ASP A 21 57.53 5.20 55.77
C ASP A 21 57.33 3.91 54.99
N ALA A 22 56.21 3.80 54.27
CA ALA A 22 55.98 2.69 53.37
C ALA A 22 57.06 2.76 52.28
N PRO A 23 57.72 1.65 51.92
CA PRO A 23 58.70 1.68 50.85
C PRO A 23 58.00 2.15 49.58
N THR A 24 58.34 3.37 49.15
CA THR A 24 57.92 3.91 47.87
C THR A 24 58.70 3.14 46.83
N ASP A 25 58.13 2.04 46.34
CA ASP A 25 58.64 1.36 45.15
C ASP A 25 58.87 2.43 44.06
N PRO A 26 60.04 2.47 43.40
CA PRO A 26 60.27 3.40 42.30
C PRO A 26 59.14 3.20 41.28
N PRO A 27 58.61 4.28 40.63
CA PRO A 27 57.49 4.16 39.71
C PRO A 27 57.89 3.21 38.59
N THR A 28 57.46 1.95 38.70
CA THR A 28 57.69 0.96 37.68
C THR A 28 56.88 1.44 36.49
N ARG A 29 57.57 1.87 35.44
CA ARG A 29 57.02 2.44 34.19
C ARG A 29 56.35 1.34 33.35
N ALA A 30 55.52 0.54 33.99
CA ALA A 30 54.83 -0.64 33.46
C ALA A 30 53.34 -0.31 33.32
N LEU A 31 52.74 -0.80 32.23
CA LEU A 31 51.29 -0.78 32.07
C LEU A 31 50.62 -1.54 33.22
N ARG A 32 49.66 -0.92 33.89
CA ARG A 32 48.83 -1.56 34.92
C ARG A 32 47.38 -1.59 34.45
N ALA A 33 46.71 -2.71 34.67
CA ALA A 33 45.31 -2.88 34.31
C ALA A 33 44.50 -3.33 35.52
N ILE A 34 43.31 -2.76 35.66
CA ILE A 34 42.30 -3.17 36.60
C ILE A 34 41.08 -3.55 35.77
N THR A 35 40.56 -4.75 35.96
CA THR A 35 39.33 -5.18 35.31
C THR A 35 38.19 -5.24 36.32
N ILE A 36 37.05 -4.67 35.96
CA ILE A 36 35.79 -4.80 36.70
C ILE A 36 34.95 -5.79 35.92
N GLU A 37 34.87 -6.99 36.47
CA GLU A 37 34.22 -8.11 35.80
C GLU A 37 32.72 -8.13 36.07
N PRO A 38 31.90 -8.54 35.09
CA PRO A 38 30.47 -8.71 35.31
C PRO A 38 30.21 -9.90 36.26
N ARG A 39 28.97 -10.03 36.76
CA ARG A 39 28.56 -11.24 37.51
C ARG A 39 28.97 -12.49 36.71
N ALA A 40 29.40 -13.55 37.38
CA ALA A 40 29.89 -14.76 36.71
C ALA A 40 28.78 -15.76 36.36
N PHE A 41 27.55 -15.57 36.84
CA PHE A 41 26.44 -16.51 36.65
C PHE A 41 25.08 -15.80 36.62
N GLY A 42 24.03 -16.55 36.31
CA GLY A 42 22.66 -16.04 36.28
C GLY A 42 22.36 -15.27 34.99
N TYR A 43 22.88 -15.73 33.87
CA TYR A 43 22.55 -15.18 32.56
C TYR A 43 21.68 -16.13 31.75
N HIS A 44 20.86 -15.56 30.89
CA HIS A 44 20.11 -16.26 29.87
C HIS A 44 20.43 -15.66 28.49
N VAL A 45 19.97 -16.32 27.42
CA VAL A 45 20.07 -15.77 26.07
C VAL A 45 19.39 -14.39 26.01
N GLY A 46 20.04 -13.45 25.33
CA GLY A 46 19.60 -12.07 25.21
C GLY A 46 20.17 -11.13 26.27
N ASP A 47 20.68 -11.64 27.39
CA ASP A 47 21.24 -10.81 28.45
C ASP A 47 22.49 -10.06 28.00
N VAL A 48 22.67 -8.86 28.57
CA VAL A 48 23.82 -7.99 28.35
C VAL A 48 24.72 -7.98 29.57
N LEU A 49 26.02 -8.16 29.35
CA LEU A 49 27.08 -8.13 30.36
C LEU A 49 27.97 -6.93 30.10
N GLU A 50 28.41 -6.27 31.16
CA GLU A 50 29.33 -5.14 31.07
C GLU A 50 30.64 -5.46 31.75
N ARG A 51 31.73 -5.34 30.99
CA ARG A 51 33.09 -5.50 31.49
C ARG A 51 33.82 -4.18 31.34
N GLU A 52 34.40 -3.69 32.42
CA GLU A 52 35.22 -2.48 32.39
C GLU A 52 36.70 -2.85 32.51
N VAL A 53 37.53 -2.24 31.67
CA VAL A 53 38.98 -2.37 31.73
C VAL A 53 39.57 -0.97 31.88
N ILE A 54 40.20 -0.74 33.02
CA ILE A 54 40.88 0.51 33.36
C ILE A 54 42.37 0.25 33.21
N VAL A 55 43.03 0.97 32.29
CA VAL A 55 44.46 0.86 32.04
C VAL A 55 45.16 2.15 32.41
N HIS A 56 46.17 2.05 33.27
CA HIS A 56 47.08 3.13 33.60
C HIS A 56 48.31 3.01 32.70
N ALA A 57 48.41 3.93 31.73
CA ALA A 57 49.52 4.01 30.79
C ALA A 57 50.53 5.06 31.26
N PRO A 58 51.81 4.70 31.49
CA PRO A 58 52.84 5.67 31.84
C PRO A 58 53.04 6.73 30.75
N GLU A 59 53.58 7.88 31.14
CA GLU A 59 53.92 8.95 30.20
C GLU A 59 54.82 8.45 29.04
N GLY A 60 54.46 8.84 27.81
CA GLY A 60 55.14 8.43 26.58
C GLY A 60 54.56 7.20 25.89
N PHE A 61 53.60 6.50 26.51
CA PHE A 61 52.86 5.40 25.88
C PHE A 61 51.50 5.87 25.35
N VAL A 62 51.20 5.52 24.10
CA VAL A 62 49.94 5.82 23.43
C VAL A 62 49.25 4.51 23.05
N LEU A 63 47.98 4.37 23.43
CA LEU A 63 47.15 3.21 23.06
C LEU A 63 47.00 3.09 21.54
N ASP A 64 47.35 1.93 20.98
CA ASP A 64 47.15 1.63 19.56
C ASP A 64 45.68 1.31 19.30
N GLU A 65 44.98 2.17 18.56
CA GLU A 65 43.56 2.00 18.25
C GLU A 65 43.28 0.72 17.46
N ALA A 66 44.24 0.25 16.67
CA ALA A 66 44.09 -0.98 15.90
C ALA A 66 43.99 -2.22 16.79
N SER A 67 44.50 -2.14 18.03
CA SER A 67 44.47 -3.23 19.01
C SER A 67 43.13 -3.35 19.75
N LEU A 68 42.25 -2.34 19.65
CA LEU A 68 40.98 -2.35 20.35
C LEU A 68 40.08 -3.49 19.84
N PRO A 69 39.36 -4.16 20.75
CA PRO A 69 38.40 -5.18 20.35
C PRO A 69 37.28 -4.52 19.53
N ARG A 70 36.98 -5.10 18.37
CA ARG A 70 35.94 -4.60 17.46
C ARG A 70 34.61 -5.30 17.76
N PRO A 71 33.49 -4.56 17.76
CA PRO A 71 32.17 -5.17 17.81
C PRO A 71 31.96 -6.20 16.72
N GLY A 72 31.18 -7.23 17.02
CA GLY A 72 30.76 -8.25 16.06
C GLY A 72 30.90 -9.68 16.56
N ALA A 73 30.14 -10.55 15.90
CA ALA A 73 30.07 -11.98 16.19
C ALA A 73 31.38 -12.69 15.83
N ARG A 74 32.23 -12.95 16.82
CA ARG A 74 33.38 -13.86 16.67
C ARG A 74 32.95 -15.33 16.78
N GLY A 75 31.87 -15.74 16.09
CA GLY A 75 31.36 -17.12 16.06
C GLY A 75 31.13 -17.76 17.44
N LYS A 76 30.93 -16.95 18.46
CA LYS A 76 30.91 -17.34 19.87
C LYS A 76 29.54 -17.09 20.47
N ALA A 77 29.21 -17.91 21.45
CA ALA A 77 28.00 -17.82 22.27
C ALA A 77 27.80 -16.45 22.96
N ILE A 78 28.87 -15.66 23.06
CA ILE A 78 28.89 -14.28 23.58
C ILE A 78 29.47 -13.36 22.51
N GLU A 79 28.76 -12.29 22.19
CA GLU A 79 29.15 -11.30 21.18
C GLU A 79 29.43 -9.93 21.82
N LEU A 80 30.48 -9.24 21.34
CA LEU A 80 30.78 -7.86 21.72
C LEU A 80 29.89 -6.91 20.90
N ARG A 81 28.99 -6.19 21.57
CA ARG A 81 28.02 -5.25 20.96
C ARG A 81 28.61 -3.86 20.77
N SER A 82 29.37 -3.38 21.75
CA SER A 82 29.94 -2.04 21.73
C SER A 82 31.18 -1.94 22.62
N VAL A 83 32.04 -0.98 22.28
CA VAL A 83 33.18 -0.57 23.08
C VAL A 83 33.11 0.94 23.23
N ALA A 84 32.86 1.42 24.44
CA ALA A 84 32.97 2.83 24.78
C ALA A 84 34.34 3.08 25.41
N ARG A 85 34.99 4.18 25.02
CA ARG A 85 36.32 4.55 25.50
C ARG A 85 36.30 5.95 26.07
N ARG A 86 36.95 6.13 27.21
CA ARG A 86 37.30 7.43 27.77
C ARG A 86 38.78 7.44 28.10
N SER A 87 39.43 8.59 27.96
CA SER A 87 40.83 8.74 28.36
C SER A 87 40.98 10.07 29.08
N SER A 88 41.67 10.04 30.20
CA SER A 88 41.90 11.20 31.05
C SER A 88 43.37 11.25 31.48
N PRO A 89 43.99 12.43 31.51
CA PRO A 89 45.33 12.59 32.06
C PRO A 89 45.34 12.22 33.55
N GLU A 90 46.42 11.60 34.01
CA GLU A 90 46.65 11.22 35.40
C GLU A 90 48.10 11.53 35.80
N ALA A 91 48.40 11.67 37.09
CA ALA A 91 49.76 11.89 37.55
C ALA A 91 50.67 10.73 37.08
N GLY A 92 51.65 11.03 36.22
CA GLY A 92 52.58 10.05 35.66
C GLY A 92 52.12 9.36 34.36
N GLY A 93 51.01 9.79 33.75
CA GLY A 93 50.60 9.28 32.44
C GLY A 93 49.15 9.55 32.05
N THR A 94 48.52 8.54 31.44
CA THR A 94 47.12 8.60 30.97
C THR A 94 46.33 7.39 31.47
N ARG A 95 45.13 7.64 31.99
CA ARG A 95 44.16 6.61 32.36
C ARG A 95 43.19 6.37 31.21
N HIS A 96 43.11 5.14 30.74
CA HIS A 96 42.17 4.70 29.70
C HIS A 96 41.08 3.84 30.33
N GLU A 97 39.81 4.24 30.18
CA GLU A 97 38.64 3.45 30.57
C GLU A 97 38.00 2.85 29.31
N LEU A 98 37.85 1.52 29.29
CA LEU A 98 37.16 0.79 28.23
C LEU A 98 35.94 0.08 28.83
N ARG A 99 34.75 0.44 28.38
CA ARG A 99 33.50 -0.26 28.74
C ARG A 99 33.07 -1.12 27.57
N LEU A 100 33.07 -2.43 27.77
CA LEU A 100 32.73 -3.43 26.77
C LEU A 100 31.36 -4.03 27.11
N SER A 101 30.40 -3.90 26.20
CA SER A 101 29.07 -4.50 26.36
C SER A 101 28.99 -5.77 25.54
N TYR A 102 28.81 -6.90 26.21
CA TYR A 102 28.66 -8.22 25.61
C TYR A 102 27.20 -8.66 25.67
N GLN A 103 26.74 -9.48 24.71
CA GLN A 103 25.41 -10.07 24.72
C GLN A 103 25.48 -11.58 24.50
N VAL A 104 24.67 -12.32 25.25
CA VAL A 104 24.55 -13.78 25.12
C VAL A 104 23.61 -14.11 23.96
N PHE A 105 24.06 -14.92 23.00
CA PHE A 105 23.28 -15.31 21.82
C PHE A 105 22.94 -16.80 21.76
N VAL A 106 23.39 -17.60 22.73
CA VAL A 106 23.04 -19.01 22.81
C VAL A 106 22.18 -19.28 24.04
N SER A 107 21.20 -20.18 23.89
CA SER A 107 20.58 -20.87 25.01
C SER A 107 21.11 -22.30 25.01
N PRO A 108 22.09 -22.63 25.87
CA PRO A 108 22.53 -24.01 26.04
C PRO A 108 21.35 -24.90 26.50
N PRO A 109 21.36 -26.22 26.25
CA PRO A 109 20.34 -27.13 26.78
C PRO A 109 20.48 -27.38 28.29
N GLU A 110 21.69 -27.24 28.82
CA GLU A 110 22.04 -27.38 30.24
C GLU A 110 22.88 -26.20 30.68
N VAL A 111 22.95 -25.93 31.98
CA VAL A 111 23.76 -24.83 32.53
C VAL A 111 25.21 -24.99 32.07
N ARG A 112 25.74 -23.99 31.35
CA ARG A 112 27.09 -24.05 30.77
C ARG A 112 27.86 -22.76 31.00
N THR A 113 29.12 -22.91 31.37
CA THR A 113 30.07 -21.79 31.42
C THR A 113 30.64 -21.50 30.03
N LEU A 114 30.53 -20.24 29.63
CA LEU A 114 31.03 -19.68 28.38
C LEU A 114 32.14 -18.69 28.71
N GLU A 115 33.18 -18.65 27.88
CA GLU A 115 34.31 -17.74 28.10
C GLU A 115 34.17 -16.48 27.26
N ILE A 116 34.21 -15.32 27.92
CA ILE A 116 34.52 -14.06 27.25
C ILE A 116 35.97 -14.16 26.79
N ALA A 117 36.21 -14.03 25.49
CA ALA A 117 37.53 -14.23 24.92
C ALA A 117 38.56 -13.23 25.47
N PRO A 118 39.79 -13.66 25.76
CA PRO A 118 40.87 -12.75 26.10
C PRO A 118 41.22 -11.87 24.88
N PHE A 119 41.74 -10.68 25.14
CA PHE A 119 42.24 -9.78 24.10
C PHE A 119 43.50 -9.07 24.58
N SER A 120 44.22 -8.40 23.68
CA SER A 120 45.45 -7.70 24.02
C SER A 120 45.40 -6.28 23.47
N LEU A 121 45.69 -5.33 24.34
CA LEU A 121 45.79 -3.90 24.03
C LEU A 121 47.25 -3.59 23.74
N GLY A 122 47.52 -3.02 22.57
CA GLY A 122 48.86 -2.58 22.17
C GLY A 122 49.07 -1.13 22.57
N PHE A 123 50.26 -0.80 23.05
CA PHE A 123 50.69 0.55 23.37
C PHE A 123 52.01 0.84 22.67
N LYS A 124 52.07 1.97 21.97
CA LYS A 124 53.25 2.46 21.27
C LYS A 124 53.95 3.49 22.17
N GLY A 125 55.22 3.27 22.50
CA GLY A 125 55.96 4.19 23.38
C GLY A 125 57.46 3.88 23.43
N GLU A 126 58.27 4.89 23.71
CA GLU A 126 59.72 4.82 24.00
C GLU A 126 60.50 3.71 23.25
N GLY A 127 60.41 3.69 21.91
CA GLY A 127 61.22 2.82 21.05
C GLY A 127 60.83 1.33 21.04
N ARG A 128 59.85 0.89 21.83
CA ARG A 128 59.30 -0.48 21.78
C ARG A 128 57.80 -0.52 22.06
N ASP A 129 57.07 -1.26 21.24
CA ASP A 129 55.66 -1.51 21.49
C ASP A 129 55.49 -2.47 22.68
N GLN A 130 54.52 -2.18 23.56
CA GLN A 130 54.18 -3.02 24.70
C GLN A 130 52.74 -3.52 24.56
N GLY A 131 52.53 -4.82 24.79
CA GLY A 131 51.21 -5.43 24.81
C GLY A 131 50.73 -5.67 26.24
N LEU A 132 49.50 -5.28 26.53
CA LEU A 132 48.79 -5.61 27.77
C LEU A 132 47.70 -6.64 27.46
N ARG A 133 47.79 -7.82 28.06
CA ARG A 133 46.78 -8.86 27.91
C ARG A 133 45.67 -8.69 28.94
N VAL A 134 44.43 -8.71 28.47
CA VAL A 134 43.22 -8.83 29.28
C VAL A 134 42.73 -10.27 29.19
N ASP A 135 42.67 -10.95 30.33
CA ASP A 135 42.36 -12.38 30.37
C ASP A 135 40.89 -12.69 30.10
N ALA A 136 40.64 -13.98 29.89
CA ALA A 136 39.29 -14.49 29.68
C ALA A 136 38.46 -14.32 30.96
N TRP A 137 37.15 -14.22 30.80
CA TRP A 137 36.23 -14.20 31.94
C TRP A 137 35.11 -15.25 31.77
N PRO A 138 34.95 -16.18 32.72
CA PRO A 138 33.91 -17.19 32.67
C PRO A 138 32.53 -16.60 33.00
N VAL A 139 31.54 -16.99 32.22
CA VAL A 139 30.14 -16.57 32.33
C VAL A 139 29.24 -17.78 32.22
N THR A 140 28.53 -18.11 33.29
CA THR A 140 27.60 -19.23 33.34
C THR A 140 26.22 -18.80 32.84
N VAL A 141 25.77 -19.47 31.77
CA VAL A 141 24.49 -19.25 31.10
C VAL A 141 23.57 -20.44 31.37
N SER A 142 22.34 -20.12 31.79
CA SER A 142 21.27 -21.08 32.05
C SER A 142 20.41 -21.29 30.80
N PRO A 143 19.83 -22.50 30.65
CA PRO A 143 18.89 -22.78 29.57
C PRO A 143 17.61 -21.95 29.71
N LEU A 144 16.99 -21.55 28.59
CA LEU A 144 15.63 -20.99 28.59
C LEU A 144 14.57 -22.03 28.99
N VAL A 145 14.80 -23.28 28.61
CA VAL A 145 13.88 -24.39 28.79
C VAL A 145 14.66 -25.53 29.45
N PRO A 146 14.24 -26.05 30.61
CA PRO A 146 14.91 -27.19 31.22
C PRO A 146 14.77 -28.42 30.33
N THR A 147 15.78 -29.29 30.33
CA THR A 147 15.75 -30.58 29.60
C THR A 147 14.60 -31.48 30.06
N GLU A 148 14.29 -31.44 31.36
CA GLU A 148 13.16 -32.14 31.95
C GLU A 148 12.01 -31.16 32.21
N VAL A 149 10.91 -31.36 31.50
CA VAL A 149 9.69 -30.53 31.63
C VAL A 149 8.57 -31.35 32.26
N SER A 150 7.76 -30.72 33.12
CA SER A 150 6.60 -31.39 33.72
C SER A 150 5.57 -31.73 32.63
N PRO A 151 5.11 -32.99 32.54
CA PRO A 151 4.15 -33.41 31.52
C PRO A 151 2.71 -32.94 31.76
N ARG A 152 2.41 -32.37 32.94
CA ARG A 152 1.03 -31.97 33.30
C ARG A 152 0.62 -30.63 32.69
N GLU A 153 1.52 -29.66 32.63
CA GLU A 153 1.26 -28.29 32.14
C GLU A 153 2.51 -27.60 31.52
N GLY A 154 3.62 -28.32 31.35
CA GLY A 154 4.90 -27.77 30.91
C GLY A 154 5.04 -27.53 29.40
N LEU A 155 6.28 -27.30 28.98
CA LEU A 155 6.70 -27.14 27.58
C LEU A 155 6.77 -28.50 26.85
N GLY A 156 5.73 -29.32 26.99
CA GLY A 156 5.66 -30.71 26.49
C GLY A 156 5.77 -30.83 24.97
N GLU A 157 4.89 -31.59 24.33
CA GLU A 157 4.89 -31.68 22.87
C GLU A 157 4.66 -30.31 22.21
N LEU A 158 5.12 -30.17 20.97
CA LEU A 158 4.91 -28.97 20.16
C LEU A 158 3.42 -28.60 20.20
N ARG A 159 3.12 -27.43 20.77
CA ARG A 159 1.74 -26.94 20.83
C ARG A 159 1.23 -26.69 19.42
N PRO A 160 -0.04 -27.01 19.12
CA PRO A 160 -0.63 -26.65 17.84
C PRO A 160 -0.58 -25.13 17.67
N ASP A 161 -0.35 -24.70 16.43
CA ASP A 161 -0.26 -23.29 16.09
C ASP A 161 -1.59 -22.57 16.39
N VAL A 162 -1.50 -21.29 16.75
CA VAL A 162 -2.69 -20.48 17.00
C VAL A 162 -3.34 -20.15 15.65
N VAL A 163 -4.64 -20.41 15.53
CA VAL A 163 -5.38 -20.07 14.31
C VAL A 163 -5.25 -18.57 14.03
N PRO A 164 -4.86 -18.15 12.81
CA PRO A 164 -4.72 -16.73 12.48
C PRO A 164 -6.01 -15.97 12.73
N PRO A 165 -5.95 -14.76 13.33
CA PRO A 165 -7.13 -13.94 13.51
C PRO A 165 -7.72 -13.56 12.15
N LEU A 166 -9.03 -13.74 11.98
CA LEU A 166 -9.73 -13.34 10.78
C LEU A 166 -9.83 -11.80 10.71
N LEU A 167 -9.52 -11.23 9.55
CA LEU A 167 -9.66 -9.80 9.29
C LEU A 167 -11.13 -9.44 9.02
N ASP A 168 -11.60 -8.32 9.58
CA ASP A 168 -12.96 -7.83 9.28
C ASP A 168 -13.02 -7.25 7.85
N LEU A 169 -13.68 -7.98 6.95
CA LEU A 169 -13.86 -7.60 5.54
C LEU A 169 -15.11 -6.73 5.30
N ARG A 170 -15.95 -6.48 6.31
CA ARG A 170 -17.21 -5.72 6.16
C ARG A 170 -17.01 -4.33 5.55
N PRO A 171 -15.97 -3.54 5.92
CA PRO A 171 -15.76 -2.23 5.32
C PRO A 171 -15.37 -2.30 3.83
N ALA A 172 -14.64 -3.35 3.42
CA ALA A 172 -14.29 -3.57 2.02
C ALA A 172 -15.52 -4.00 1.21
N GLN A 173 -16.33 -4.91 1.74
CA GLN A 173 -17.58 -5.35 1.10
C GLN A 173 -18.57 -4.19 0.89
N ARG A 174 -18.75 -3.32 1.90
CA ARG A 174 -19.62 -2.13 1.77
C ARG A 174 -19.13 -1.17 0.69
N ARG A 175 -17.83 -0.92 0.61
CA ARG A 175 -17.23 -0.08 -0.45
C ARG A 175 -17.43 -0.69 -1.83
N LEU A 176 -17.23 -2.00 -1.97
CA LEU A 176 -17.45 -2.71 -3.23
C LEU A 176 -18.92 -2.61 -3.68
N LEU A 177 -19.87 -2.80 -2.77
CA LEU A 177 -21.30 -2.63 -3.07
C LEU A 177 -21.64 -1.19 -3.47
N ALA A 178 -21.08 -0.20 -2.77
CA ALA A 178 -21.30 1.20 -3.11
C ALA A 178 -20.76 1.54 -4.51
N TYR A 179 -19.52 1.13 -4.83
CA TYR A 179 -18.93 1.35 -6.15
C TYR A 179 -19.66 0.57 -7.25
N GLY A 180 -20.10 -0.66 -6.98
CA GLY A 180 -20.93 -1.44 -7.89
C GLY A 180 -22.27 -0.76 -8.18
N GLY A 181 -22.90 -0.17 -7.15
CA GLY A 181 -24.12 0.62 -7.31
C GLY A 181 -23.91 1.86 -8.18
N VAL A 182 -22.84 2.63 -7.94
CA VAL A 182 -22.49 3.80 -8.78
C VAL A 182 -22.22 3.38 -10.22
N MET A 183 -21.48 2.30 -10.44
CA MET A 183 -21.21 1.77 -11.78
C MET A 183 -22.50 1.40 -12.51
N LEU A 184 -23.44 0.72 -11.85
CA LEU A 184 -24.72 0.37 -12.43
C LEU A 184 -25.55 1.61 -12.81
N LEU A 185 -25.54 2.65 -11.98
CA LEU A 185 -26.21 3.91 -12.29
C LEU A 185 -25.60 4.60 -13.51
N CYS A 186 -24.27 4.64 -13.61
CA CYS A 186 -23.58 5.17 -14.79
C CYS A 186 -23.90 4.37 -16.05
N LEU A 187 -23.94 3.03 -15.96
CA LEU A 187 -24.31 2.17 -17.08
C LEU A 187 -25.77 2.36 -17.50
N ALA A 188 -26.69 2.50 -16.54
CA ALA A 188 -28.10 2.77 -16.81
C ALA A 188 -28.28 4.13 -17.51
N TYR A 189 -27.59 5.16 -17.04
CA TYR A 189 -27.57 6.47 -17.69
C TYR A 189 -27.03 6.39 -19.13
N LEU A 190 -25.91 5.67 -19.31
CA LEU A 190 -25.32 5.48 -20.64
C LEU A 190 -26.29 4.73 -21.57
N ALA A 191 -26.93 3.67 -21.10
CA ALA A 191 -27.93 2.93 -21.85
C ALA A 191 -29.14 3.81 -22.22
N GLN A 192 -29.56 4.70 -21.33
CA GLN A 192 -30.64 5.65 -21.60
C GLN A 192 -30.25 6.64 -22.73
N VAL A 193 -29.04 7.21 -22.67
CA VAL A 193 -28.58 8.19 -23.65
C VAL A 193 -28.30 7.56 -25.02
N TYR A 194 -27.64 6.41 -25.06
CA TYR A 194 -27.17 5.82 -26.31
C TYR A 194 -28.12 4.80 -26.93
N LEU A 195 -28.97 4.16 -26.13
CA LEU A 195 -29.88 3.12 -26.61
C LEU A 195 -31.32 3.62 -26.63
N ALA A 196 -31.84 4.11 -25.51
CA ALA A 196 -33.25 4.49 -25.41
C ALA A 196 -33.56 5.76 -26.23
N MET A 197 -32.77 6.83 -26.10
CA MET A 197 -33.06 8.10 -26.77
C MET A 197 -33.03 8.01 -28.31
N PRO A 198 -32.03 7.38 -28.96
CA PRO A 198 -32.01 7.20 -30.41
C PRO A 198 -33.10 6.25 -30.90
N TRP A 199 -33.45 5.22 -30.12
CA TRP A 199 -34.53 4.31 -30.46
C TRP A 199 -35.89 5.02 -30.47
N TRP A 200 -36.15 5.89 -29.49
CA TRP A 200 -37.35 6.72 -29.44
C TRP A 200 -37.38 7.77 -30.56
N ALA A 201 -36.24 8.41 -30.86
CA ALA A 201 -36.13 9.36 -31.97
C ALA A 201 -36.36 8.70 -33.34
N ARG A 202 -35.92 7.45 -33.53
CA ARG A 202 -36.18 6.66 -34.75
C ARG A 202 -37.65 6.26 -34.90
N ARG A 203 -38.36 5.99 -33.79
CA ARG A 203 -39.83 5.78 -33.81
C ARG A 203 -40.59 7.04 -34.23
N LYS A 204 -40.07 8.23 -33.93
CA LYS A 204 -40.68 9.53 -34.31
C LYS A 204 -40.31 10.01 -35.74
N ARG A 205 -39.74 9.14 -36.59
CA ARG A 205 -39.30 9.49 -37.97
C ARG A 205 -39.90 8.55 -39.03
N PRO A 206 -41.24 8.57 -39.22
CA PRO A 206 -41.94 7.73 -40.20
C PRO A 206 -41.40 7.87 -41.64
N PHE A 207 -41.12 9.09 -42.12
CA PHE A 207 -40.65 9.30 -43.50
C PHE A 207 -39.23 8.80 -43.72
N ALA A 208 -38.33 8.92 -42.74
CA ALA A 208 -36.99 8.35 -42.84
C ALA A 208 -36.99 6.81 -42.92
N ASN A 209 -37.97 6.15 -42.28
CA ASN A 209 -38.12 4.70 -42.37
C ASN A 209 -38.75 4.27 -43.70
N ALA A 210 -39.78 4.99 -44.17
CA ALA A 210 -40.36 4.77 -45.50
C ALA A 210 -39.31 4.95 -46.60
N TRP A 211 -38.53 6.04 -46.57
CA TRP A 211 -37.47 6.31 -47.55
C TRP A 211 -36.43 5.18 -47.66
N ARG A 212 -35.95 4.65 -46.52
CA ARG A 212 -35.00 3.52 -46.53
C ARG A 212 -35.61 2.28 -47.18
N GLN A 213 -36.88 1.99 -46.88
CA GLN A 213 -37.57 0.84 -47.47
C GLN A 213 -37.84 1.03 -48.97
N LEU A 214 -38.14 2.26 -49.42
CA LEU A 214 -38.28 2.59 -50.84
C LEU A 214 -36.95 2.50 -51.61
N GLY A 215 -35.82 2.82 -51.00
CA GLY A 215 -34.50 2.72 -51.62
C GLY A 215 -34.00 1.28 -51.87
N HIS A 216 -34.63 0.28 -51.27
CA HIS A 216 -34.30 -1.14 -51.44
C HIS A 216 -35.17 -1.87 -52.48
N LEU A 217 -36.11 -1.16 -53.13
CA LEU A 217 -36.95 -1.76 -54.17
C LEU A 217 -36.20 -1.78 -55.53
N PRO A 218 -36.11 -2.95 -56.21
CA PRO A 218 -35.51 -3.03 -57.53
C PRO A 218 -36.32 -2.24 -58.56
N THR A 219 -35.66 -1.69 -59.58
CA THR A 219 -36.29 -0.87 -60.63
C THR A 219 -37.33 -1.66 -61.46
N ASP A 220 -37.22 -2.99 -61.47
CA ASP A 220 -38.11 -3.93 -62.17
C ASP A 220 -39.05 -4.66 -61.18
N SER A 221 -39.64 -3.91 -60.25
CA SER A 221 -40.50 -4.46 -59.20
C SER A 221 -41.88 -4.83 -59.73
N LEU A 222 -42.40 -6.00 -59.31
CA LEU A 222 -43.75 -6.46 -59.61
C LEU A 222 -44.82 -5.42 -59.17
N ALA A 223 -45.99 -5.43 -59.81
CA ALA A 223 -47.09 -4.51 -59.48
C ALA A 223 -47.50 -4.55 -57.98
N THR A 224 -47.32 -5.70 -57.31
CA THR A 224 -47.53 -5.87 -55.86
C THR A 224 -46.55 -5.06 -55.02
N ASP A 225 -45.27 -5.04 -55.40
CA ASP A 225 -44.21 -4.32 -54.70
C ASP A 225 -44.36 -2.81 -54.87
N ARG A 226 -44.86 -2.39 -56.04
CA ARG A 226 -45.20 -0.99 -56.32
C ARG A 226 -46.36 -0.51 -55.45
N ARG A 227 -47.46 -1.27 -55.36
CA ARG A 227 -48.58 -0.94 -54.45
C ARG A 227 -48.13 -0.88 -52.99
N ALA A 228 -47.26 -1.79 -52.58
CA ALA A 228 -46.68 -1.77 -51.24
C ALA A 228 -45.82 -0.51 -51.00
N ALA A 229 -45.12 0.02 -52.01
CA ALA A 229 -44.39 1.28 -51.90
C ALA A 229 -45.32 2.47 -51.65
N TRP A 230 -46.44 2.57 -52.38
CA TRP A 230 -47.45 3.61 -52.17
C TRP A 230 -48.13 3.50 -50.79
N GLN A 231 -48.44 2.28 -50.34
CA GLN A 231 -49.01 2.04 -48.99
C GLN A 231 -48.06 2.53 -47.88
N ARG A 232 -46.74 2.30 -48.01
CA ARG A 232 -45.75 2.75 -47.02
C ARG A 232 -45.65 4.26 -46.91
N VAL A 233 -45.81 4.99 -48.02
CA VAL A 233 -45.80 6.46 -47.99
C VAL A 233 -47.11 7.00 -47.39
N HIS A 234 -48.25 6.38 -47.67
CA HIS A 234 -49.53 6.68 -46.99
C HIS A 234 -49.44 6.44 -45.48
N GLU A 235 -48.87 5.31 -45.09
CA GLU A 235 -48.69 4.98 -43.67
C GLU A 235 -47.77 5.99 -42.97
N ALA A 236 -46.69 6.44 -43.64
CA ALA A 236 -45.84 7.49 -43.11
C ALA A 236 -46.56 8.85 -42.98
N LEU A 237 -47.43 9.20 -43.93
CA LEU A 237 -48.28 10.38 -43.86
C LEU A 237 -49.28 10.30 -42.70
N ASN A 238 -49.95 9.16 -42.54
CA ASN A 238 -50.91 8.92 -41.46
C ASN A 238 -50.24 8.96 -40.08
N GLN A 239 -49.09 8.31 -39.93
CA GLN A 239 -48.29 8.36 -38.70
C GLN A 239 -47.80 9.77 -38.37
N THR A 240 -47.50 10.57 -39.39
CA THR A 240 -47.11 11.97 -39.21
C THR A 240 -48.32 12.82 -38.82
N ALA A 241 -49.46 12.65 -39.48
CA ALA A 241 -50.69 13.40 -39.20
C ALA A 241 -51.36 13.01 -37.86
N GLY A 242 -51.13 11.79 -37.38
CA GLY A 242 -51.81 11.22 -36.21
C GLY A 242 -53.25 10.75 -36.50
N GLU A 243 -53.70 10.89 -37.76
CA GLU A 243 -55.01 10.49 -38.28
C GLU A 243 -54.86 10.00 -39.73
N VAL A 244 -55.89 9.37 -40.29
CA VAL A 244 -55.89 8.95 -41.71
C VAL A 244 -56.05 10.19 -42.59
N LEU A 245 -55.03 10.50 -43.40
CA LEU A 245 -55.00 11.67 -44.25
C LEU A 245 -55.61 11.38 -45.63
N PHE A 246 -56.55 12.21 -46.06
CA PHE A 246 -57.16 12.18 -47.38
C PHE A 246 -56.83 13.47 -48.17
N GLU A 247 -57.08 13.46 -49.49
CA GLU A 247 -56.82 14.61 -50.38
C GLU A 247 -57.46 15.93 -49.87
N HIS A 248 -58.70 15.86 -49.38
CA HIS A 248 -59.41 17.03 -48.83
C HIS A 248 -58.86 17.49 -47.46
N GLY A 249 -58.08 16.67 -46.77
CA GLY A 249 -57.48 16.95 -45.46
C GLY A 249 -56.09 17.58 -45.53
N VAL A 250 -55.52 17.76 -46.72
CA VAL A 250 -54.15 18.29 -46.90
C VAL A 250 -53.99 19.69 -46.31
N ASP A 251 -55.01 20.55 -46.43
CA ASP A 251 -54.97 21.91 -45.86
C ASP A 251 -54.93 21.91 -44.33
N ARG A 252 -55.68 21.01 -43.70
CA ARG A 252 -55.66 20.80 -42.24
C ARG A 252 -54.32 20.26 -41.78
N PHE A 253 -53.72 19.33 -42.54
CA PHE A 253 -52.41 18.78 -42.25
C PHE A 253 -51.30 19.84 -42.33
N VAL A 254 -51.31 20.68 -43.36
CA VAL A 254 -50.33 21.77 -43.52
C VAL A 254 -50.49 22.81 -42.40
N ALA A 255 -51.72 23.13 -41.98
CA ALA A 255 -51.98 24.02 -40.85
C ALA A 255 -51.47 23.43 -39.52
N ALA A 256 -51.65 22.13 -39.31
CA ALA A 256 -51.16 21.43 -38.12
C ALA A 256 -49.62 21.26 -38.11
N GLN A 257 -49.01 21.15 -39.29
CA GLN A 257 -47.56 20.96 -39.44
C GLN A 257 -46.98 21.92 -40.48
N PRO A 258 -46.70 23.19 -40.09
CA PRO A 258 -46.22 24.22 -41.01
C PRO A 258 -44.94 23.87 -41.77
N ARG A 259 -44.14 22.94 -41.24
CA ARG A 259 -42.92 22.41 -41.89
C ARG A 259 -43.17 21.78 -43.26
N TYR A 260 -44.38 21.31 -43.55
CA TYR A 260 -44.74 20.71 -44.84
C TYR A 260 -45.44 21.69 -45.79
N ALA A 261 -45.54 22.98 -45.45
CA ALA A 261 -46.25 23.97 -46.26
C ALA A 261 -45.68 24.10 -47.68
N GLY A 262 -44.35 24.05 -47.83
CA GLY A 262 -43.68 24.09 -49.14
C GLY A 262 -43.95 22.86 -50.04
N LEU A 263 -44.49 21.78 -49.47
CA LEU A 263 -44.78 20.52 -50.17
C LEU A 263 -46.28 20.32 -50.44
N ARG A 264 -47.12 21.35 -50.22
CA ARG A 264 -48.59 21.25 -50.41
C ARG A 264 -48.98 20.76 -51.81
N ALA A 265 -48.36 21.31 -52.86
CA ALA A 265 -48.65 20.91 -54.24
C ALA A 265 -48.24 19.45 -54.51
N ASP A 266 -47.07 19.05 -53.99
CA ASP A 266 -46.56 17.68 -54.10
C ASP A 266 -47.45 16.69 -53.32
N LEU A 267 -48.02 17.07 -52.18
CA LEU A 267 -48.98 16.27 -51.40
C LEU A 267 -50.29 16.03 -52.17
N LEU A 268 -50.85 17.05 -52.81
CA LEU A 268 -52.05 16.90 -53.64
C LEU A 268 -51.76 16.00 -54.85
N ALA A 269 -50.61 16.21 -55.51
CA ALA A 269 -50.17 15.36 -56.59
C ALA A 269 -50.00 13.89 -56.14
N PHE A 270 -49.52 13.64 -54.92
CA PHE A 270 -49.39 12.30 -54.36
C PHE A 270 -50.74 11.59 -54.25
N PHE A 271 -51.75 12.24 -53.68
CA PHE A 271 -53.09 11.62 -53.54
C PHE A 271 -53.74 11.34 -54.89
N GLN A 272 -53.58 12.23 -55.87
CA GLN A 272 -54.10 12.03 -57.22
C GLN A 272 -53.41 10.87 -57.93
N ARG A 273 -52.07 10.80 -57.89
CA ARG A 273 -51.29 9.70 -58.48
C ARG A 273 -51.58 8.37 -57.79
N SER A 274 -51.69 8.38 -56.47
CA SER A 274 -52.04 7.19 -55.69
C SER A 274 -53.44 6.68 -56.03
N ARG A 275 -54.44 7.56 -56.18
CA ARG A 275 -55.79 7.16 -56.57
C ARG A 275 -55.81 6.46 -57.93
N ARG A 276 -55.00 6.92 -58.89
CA ARG A 276 -54.85 6.24 -60.18
C ARG A 276 -54.21 4.86 -60.01
N GLU A 277 -53.13 4.74 -59.25
CA GLU A 277 -52.44 3.46 -59.06
C GLU A 277 -53.31 2.39 -58.33
N PHE A 278 -54.17 2.80 -57.40
CA PHE A 278 -55.05 1.88 -56.67
C PHE A 278 -56.39 1.59 -57.37
N PHE A 279 -56.97 2.56 -58.09
CA PHE A 279 -58.35 2.46 -58.61
C PHE A 279 -58.50 2.58 -60.12
N ALA A 280 -57.50 3.06 -60.86
CA ALA A 280 -57.56 3.11 -62.32
C ALA A 280 -56.98 1.83 -62.93
N ALA A 281 -57.74 1.18 -63.81
CA ALA A 281 -57.29 0.01 -64.58
C ALA A 281 -56.48 0.45 -65.82
N GLY A 282 -55.39 1.20 -65.62
CA GLY A 282 -54.55 1.74 -66.68
C GLY A 282 -53.09 1.27 -66.57
N GLU A 283 -52.37 1.32 -67.69
CA GLU A 283 -50.94 1.00 -67.71
C GLU A 283 -50.12 1.94 -66.81
N PRO A 284 -49.11 1.41 -66.11
CA PRO A 284 -48.30 2.20 -65.20
C PRO A 284 -47.44 3.23 -65.95
N VAL A 285 -47.45 4.46 -65.44
CA VAL A 285 -46.58 5.51 -65.97
C VAL A 285 -45.15 5.23 -65.51
N ALA A 286 -44.22 5.11 -66.46
CA ALA A 286 -42.83 4.68 -66.22
C ALA A 286 -42.04 5.53 -65.19
N ASP A 287 -42.51 6.73 -64.87
CA ASP A 287 -41.82 7.68 -63.97
C ASP A 287 -42.44 7.79 -62.56
N ASP A 288 -43.58 7.15 -62.30
CA ASP A 288 -44.30 7.30 -61.02
C ASP A 288 -43.52 6.72 -59.82
N GLY A 289 -42.69 5.69 -60.04
CA GLY A 289 -41.80 5.14 -59.01
C GLY A 289 -40.66 6.08 -58.62
N ARG A 290 -40.02 6.75 -59.60
CA ARG A 290 -38.94 7.72 -59.34
C ARG A 290 -39.47 8.96 -58.65
N TRP A 291 -40.64 9.43 -59.07
CA TRP A 291 -41.33 10.56 -58.43
C TRP A 291 -41.73 10.25 -56.98
N LEU A 292 -42.26 9.04 -56.70
CA LEU A 292 -42.63 8.63 -55.34
C LEU A 292 -41.42 8.61 -54.39
N VAL A 293 -40.29 8.11 -54.89
CA VAL A 293 -39.00 8.14 -54.21
C VAL A 293 -38.64 9.61 -53.93
N GLU A 294 -38.55 10.46 -54.94
CA GLU A 294 -38.20 11.88 -54.74
C GLU A 294 -39.15 12.61 -53.77
N PHE A 295 -40.45 12.34 -53.83
CA PHE A 295 -41.43 12.85 -52.89
C PHE A 295 -41.14 12.41 -51.45
N CYS A 296 -40.89 11.13 -51.23
CA CYS A 296 -40.54 10.60 -49.90
C CYS A 296 -39.22 11.20 -49.37
N ARG A 297 -38.25 11.49 -50.25
CA ARG A 297 -37.02 12.22 -49.90
C ARG A 297 -37.32 13.64 -49.42
N LYS A 298 -38.14 14.41 -50.15
CA LYS A 298 -38.54 15.77 -49.77
C LYS A 298 -39.26 15.78 -48.42
N CYS A 299 -40.19 14.84 -48.19
CA CYS A 299 -40.89 14.69 -46.91
C CYS A 299 -39.94 14.33 -45.76
N ARG A 300 -38.94 13.46 -46.00
CA ARG A 300 -37.89 13.12 -45.02
C ARG A 300 -37.02 14.33 -44.66
N ASP A 301 -36.69 15.17 -45.64
CA ASP A 301 -35.85 16.35 -45.41
C ASP A 301 -36.60 17.42 -44.60
N ALA A 302 -37.91 17.58 -44.85
CA ALA A 302 -38.81 18.37 -44.00
C ALA A 302 -38.99 17.77 -42.59
N GLU A 303 -39.04 16.43 -42.45
CA GLU A 303 -39.09 15.74 -41.15
C GLU A 303 -37.83 15.97 -40.30
N ARG A 304 -36.66 16.14 -40.95
CA ARG A 304 -35.36 16.40 -40.31
C ARG A 304 -35.11 17.88 -40.01
N GLY A 305 -35.99 18.79 -40.46
CA GLY A 305 -35.82 20.23 -40.33
C GLY A 305 -34.72 20.81 -41.24
N ALA A 306 -34.45 20.14 -42.37
CA ALA A 306 -33.42 20.54 -43.34
C ALA A 306 -34.02 21.29 -44.56
N ALA A 307 -35.27 21.76 -44.46
CA ALA A 307 -36.01 22.47 -45.49
C ALA A 307 -36.45 23.84 -44.98
#